data_AF-A0A3M5TMC4-F1
#
_entry.id   AF-A0A3M5TMC4-F1
#
_cell.length_a   1.000
_cell.length_b   1.000
_cell.length_c   1.000
_cell.angle_alpha   90.00
_cell.angle_beta   90.00
_cell.angle_gamma   90.00
#
_symmetry.space_group_name_H-M   'P 1'
#
loop_
_entity.id
_entity.type
_entity.pdbx_description
1 polymer ?
#
loop_
_entity_poly.entity_id
_entity_poly.type
_entity_poly.pdbx_seq_one_letter_code
_entity_poly.pdbx_strand_id
1 'polypeptide(L)'
;SEAAAGGDNLDDLFGDSNLPNVALIGTSFSRNSGFVGFIQRELGAPIGNFAKDGGEFSGAANVYFDNPAFRQTPPKLLIWEIPERDLQTVYEVVDLRP
;
A
#
# COMPACT_ATOMS: atom_id res chain seq x y z
N SER A 1 5.15 -38.84 32.00
CA SER A 1 4.06 -38.93 31.01
C SER A 1 2.96 -38.00 31.51
N GLU A 2 2.45 -36.97 30.85
CA GLU A 2 2.52 -36.40 29.49
C GLU A 2 2.33 -34.87 29.67
N ALA A 3 3.25 -34.05 29.16
CA ALA A 3 3.00 -33.06 28.10
C ALA A 3 1.53 -32.67 27.84
N ALA A 4 1.17 -31.43 28.18
CA ALA A 4 0.18 -30.62 27.45
C ALA A 4 0.41 -29.14 27.78
N ALA A 5 1.55 -28.59 27.35
CA ALA A 5 1.71 -27.15 27.20
C ALA A 5 1.07 -26.75 25.87
N GLY A 6 -0.26 -26.74 25.85
CA GLY A 6 -1.05 -26.08 24.81
C GLY A 6 -1.01 -24.58 25.06
N GLY A 7 0.15 -23.97 24.81
CA GLY A 7 0.22 -22.54 24.59
C GLY A 7 -0.42 -22.29 23.24
N ASP A 8 -1.74 -22.14 23.22
CA ASP A 8 -2.43 -21.50 22.11
C ASP A 8 -1.72 -20.16 21.91
N ASN A 9 -0.93 -20.08 20.84
CA ASN A 9 -0.22 -18.89 20.45
C ASN A 9 -1.28 -17.81 20.25
N LEU A 10 -1.41 -16.92 21.23
CA LEU A 10 -2.29 -15.76 21.16
C LEU A 10 -1.99 -14.94 19.90
N ASP A 11 -0.73 -14.97 19.41
CA ASP A 11 -0.29 -14.41 18.12
C ASP A 11 -0.99 -15.02 16.88
N ASP A 12 -1.36 -16.30 16.92
CA ASP A 12 -2.12 -16.97 15.86
C ASP A 12 -3.61 -16.62 15.96
N LEU A 13 -4.08 -16.32 17.18
CA LEU A 13 -5.44 -15.83 17.45
C LEU A 13 -5.66 -14.38 17.02
N PHE A 14 -4.58 -13.57 16.96
CA PHE A 14 -4.61 -12.21 16.44
C PHE A 14 -4.30 -12.11 14.93
N GLY A 15 -3.93 -13.21 14.26
CA GLY A 15 -3.83 -13.28 12.79
C GLY A 15 -2.85 -12.29 12.12
N ASP A 16 -2.11 -11.49 12.90
CA ASP A 16 -1.29 -10.38 12.41
C ASP A 16 -0.09 -10.87 11.57
N SER A 17 0.33 -12.12 11.77
CA SER A 17 1.38 -12.76 10.96
C SER A 17 0.95 -13.06 9.52
N ASN A 18 -0.37 -13.07 9.24
CA ASN A 18 -0.95 -13.38 7.94
C ASN A 18 -1.73 -12.21 7.32
N LEU A 19 -1.80 -11.05 7.98
CA LEU A 19 -2.38 -9.87 7.36
C LEU A 19 -1.56 -9.50 6.10
N PRO A 20 -2.22 -9.33 4.94
CA PRO A 20 -1.56 -8.84 3.75
C PRO A 20 -0.83 -7.51 4.02
N ASN A 21 0.50 -7.51 3.92
CA ASN A 21 1.28 -6.26 3.86
C ASN A 21 1.04 -5.63 2.48
N VAL A 22 -0.02 -4.83 2.37
CA VAL A 22 -0.47 -4.23 1.12
C VAL A 22 -0.26 -2.73 1.18
N ALA A 23 0.34 -2.19 0.15
CA ALA A 23 0.47 -0.75 -0.05
C ALA A 23 -0.32 -0.32 -1.28
N LEU A 24 -0.82 0.91 -1.23
CA LEU A 24 -1.43 1.57 -2.37
C LEU A 24 -0.69 2.88 -2.64
N ILE A 25 -0.31 3.07 -3.90
CA ILE A 25 0.20 4.32 -4.46
C ILE A 25 -0.76 4.79 -5.56
N GLY A 26 -0.81 6.10 -5.79
CA GLY A 26 -1.68 6.68 -6.80
C GLY A 26 -1.90 8.16 -6.60
N THR A 27 -2.99 8.65 -7.16
CA THR A 27 -3.28 10.09 -7.27
C THR A 27 -4.21 10.59 -6.15
N SER A 28 -4.72 11.82 -6.30
CA SER A 28 -5.76 12.37 -5.43
C SER A 28 -7.04 11.55 -5.42
N PHE A 29 -7.31 10.75 -6.46
CA PHE A 29 -8.44 9.83 -6.47
C PHE A 29 -8.36 8.88 -5.28
N SER A 30 -7.22 8.23 -5.11
CA SER A 30 -6.97 7.28 -4.02
C SER A 30 -6.98 7.91 -2.62
N ARG A 31 -6.83 9.24 -2.49
CA ARG A 31 -6.94 9.95 -1.21
C ARG A 31 -8.35 10.43 -0.90
N ASN A 32 -9.08 10.89 -1.92
CA ASN A 32 -10.25 11.73 -1.73
C ASN A 32 -11.57 11.03 -2.11
N SER A 33 -11.54 9.91 -2.84
CA SER A 33 -12.75 9.24 -3.33
C SER A 33 -13.31 8.14 -2.42
N GLY A 34 -12.58 7.76 -1.37
CA GLY A 34 -12.90 6.58 -0.54
C GLY A 34 -12.49 5.25 -1.18
N PHE A 35 -11.82 5.26 -2.33
CA PHE A 35 -11.34 4.08 -3.05
C PHE A 35 -10.60 3.06 -2.17
N VAL A 36 -9.67 3.52 -1.33
CA VAL A 36 -8.91 2.65 -0.43
C VAL A 36 -9.82 1.91 0.55
N GLY A 37 -10.84 2.57 1.08
CA GLY A 37 -11.80 1.95 2.00
C GLY A 37 -12.59 0.82 1.35
N PHE A 38 -12.94 0.96 0.07
CA PHE A 38 -13.58 -0.12 -0.69
C PHE A 38 -12.66 -1.33 -0.83
N ILE A 39 -11.39 -1.13 -1.21
CA ILE A 39 -10.44 -2.23 -1.35
C ILE A 39 -10.19 -2.91 -0.01
N GLN A 40 -9.96 -2.14 1.07
CA GLN A 40 -9.75 -2.71 2.40
C GLN A 40 -10.91 -3.62 2.83
N ARG A 41 -12.14 -3.24 2.52
CA ARG A 41 -13.33 -4.03 2.84
C ARG A 41 -13.36 -5.36 2.07
N GLU A 42 -13.13 -5.33 0.76
CA GLU A 42 -13.20 -6.55 -0.07
C GLU A 42 -11.96 -7.45 0.14
N LEU A 43 -10.81 -6.85 0.45
CA LEU A 43 -9.56 -7.56 0.74
C LEU A 43 -9.55 -8.16 2.16
N GLY A 44 -10.36 -7.62 3.07
CA GLY A 44 -10.38 -8.03 4.48
C GLY A 44 -9.09 -7.68 5.22
N ALA A 45 -8.32 -6.70 4.73
CA ALA A 45 -7.00 -6.34 5.25
C ALA A 45 -6.77 -4.83 5.24
N PRO A 46 -5.97 -4.28 6.18
CA PRO A 46 -5.53 -2.90 6.12
C PRO A 46 -4.63 -2.66 4.91
N ILE A 47 -4.68 -1.44 4.36
CA ILE A 47 -3.83 -1.02 3.25
C ILE A 47 -3.09 0.25 3.65
N GLY A 48 -1.76 0.25 3.53
CA GLY A 48 -0.96 1.45 3.68
C GLY A 48 -1.19 2.38 2.48
N ASN A 49 -1.88 3.49 2.67
CA ASN A 49 -2.14 4.47 1.60
C ASN A 49 -1.00 5.49 1.49
N PHE A 50 -0.25 5.42 0.40
CA PHE A 50 0.86 6.32 0.04
C PHE A 50 0.54 7.15 -1.21
N ALA A 51 -0.74 7.31 -1.56
CA ALA A 51 -1.16 8.16 -2.66
C ALA A 51 -0.81 9.64 -2.40
N LYS A 52 -0.64 10.41 -3.48
CA LYS A 52 -0.25 11.83 -3.44
C LYS A 52 -1.12 12.65 -4.40
N ASP A 53 -1.59 13.81 -3.95
CA ASP A 53 -2.26 14.76 -4.84
C ASP A 53 -1.25 15.37 -5.82
N GLY A 54 -1.68 15.56 -7.08
CA GLY A 54 -0.81 16.13 -8.11
C GLY A 54 0.43 15.27 -8.40
N GLY A 55 0.37 13.97 -8.13
CA GLY A 55 1.48 13.04 -8.39
C GLY A 55 1.63 12.63 -9.85
N GLU A 56 0.69 13.00 -10.74
CA GLU A 56 0.64 12.54 -12.14
C GLU A 56 0.89 11.02 -12.23
N PHE A 57 1.58 10.55 -13.26
CA PHE A 57 1.85 9.12 -13.44
C PHE A 57 2.76 8.53 -12.33
N SER A 58 3.88 9.18 -12.02
CA SER A 58 4.98 8.57 -11.23
C SER A 58 5.32 9.25 -9.91
N GLY A 59 4.78 10.43 -9.62
CA GLY A 59 5.16 11.24 -8.46
C GLY A 59 4.91 10.56 -7.11
N ALA A 60 3.81 9.82 -6.96
CA ALA A 60 3.56 9.02 -5.75
C ALA A 60 4.51 7.80 -5.69
N ALA A 61 4.74 7.14 -6.82
CA ALA A 61 5.60 5.97 -6.92
C ALA A 61 7.05 6.29 -6.54
N ASN A 62 7.62 7.35 -7.12
CA ASN A 62 8.99 7.81 -6.84
C ASN A 62 9.19 8.11 -5.35
N VAL A 63 8.25 8.86 -4.74
CA VAL A 63 8.30 9.16 -3.29
C VAL A 63 8.18 7.89 -2.45
N TYR A 64 7.31 6.96 -2.85
CA TYR A 64 7.09 5.73 -2.11
C TYR A 64 8.29 4.78 -2.16
N PHE A 65 8.94 4.63 -3.33
CA PHE A 65 10.10 3.74 -3.47
C PHE A 65 11.33 4.22 -2.69
N ASP A 66 11.45 5.53 -2.45
CA ASP A 66 12.48 6.09 -1.56
C ASP A 66 12.10 6.05 -0.06
N ASN A 67 10.85 5.74 0.27
CA ASN A 67 10.36 5.71 1.65
C ASN A 67 10.90 4.48 2.43
N PRO A 68 11.26 4.61 3.72
CA PRO A 68 11.58 3.48 4.59
C PRO A 68 10.52 2.37 4.59
N ALA A 69 9.24 2.71 4.48
CA ALA A 69 8.13 1.76 4.40
C ALA A 69 8.29 0.78 3.22
N PHE A 70 8.88 1.21 2.11
CA PHE A 70 9.22 0.33 0.99
C PHE A 70 10.59 -0.33 1.19
N ARG A 71 11.61 0.44 1.59
CA ARG A 71 13.01 -0.03 1.63
C ARG A 71 13.30 -1.03 2.75
N GLN A 72 12.61 -0.92 3.88
CA GLN A 72 12.87 -1.74 5.08
C GLN A 72 11.79 -2.79 5.29
N THR A 73 10.55 -2.49 4.90
CA THR A 73 9.38 -3.35 5.11
C THR A 73 8.54 -3.48 3.84
N PRO A 74 9.14 -3.93 2.71
CA PRO A 74 8.47 -3.91 1.41
C PRO A 74 7.13 -4.65 1.45
N PRO A 75 6.09 -4.10 0.79
CA PRO A 75 4.78 -4.74 0.75
C PRO A 75 4.85 -6.06 -0.02
N LYS A 76 4.02 -7.02 0.39
CA LYS A 76 3.78 -8.25 -0.38
C LYS A 76 2.98 -7.96 -1.65
N LEU A 77 2.15 -6.91 -1.63
CA LEU A 77 1.36 -6.45 -2.77
C LEU A 77 1.39 -4.92 -2.84
N LEU A 78 1.77 -4.39 -4.01
CA LEU A 78 1.65 -2.98 -4.34
C LEU A 78 0.51 -2.77 -5.33
N ILE A 79 -0.49 -2.00 -4.94
CA ILE A 79 -1.57 -1.54 -5.83
C ILE A 79 -1.17 -0.16 -6.34
N TRP A 80 -1.11 0.00 -7.66
CA TRP A 80 -0.83 1.29 -8.30
C TRP A 80 -2.04 1.77 -9.08
N GLU A 81 -2.70 2.80 -8.55
CA GLU A 81 -3.80 3.49 -9.21
C GLU A 81 -3.25 4.55 -10.15
N ILE A 82 -3.58 4.44 -11.44
CA ILE A 82 -3.18 5.36 -12.49
C ILE A 82 -4.43 5.73 -13.31
N PRO A 83 -4.82 7.01 -13.36
CA PRO A 83 -5.85 7.48 -14.26
C PRO A 83 -5.42 7.31 -15.72
N GLU A 84 -6.32 6.86 -16.60
CA GLU A 84 -6.01 6.62 -18.03
C GLU A 84 -5.37 7.84 -18.72
N ARG A 85 -5.85 9.05 -18.41
CA ARG A 85 -5.30 10.30 -18.98
C ARG A 85 -3.79 10.45 -18.71
N ASP A 86 -3.28 9.94 -17.58
CA ASP A 86 -1.88 10.08 -17.19
C ASP A 86 -0.99 9.09 -17.99
N LEU A 87 -1.58 8.09 -18.66
CA LEU A 87 -0.89 7.20 -19.61
C LEU A 87 -0.80 7.80 -21.02
N GLN A 88 -1.65 8.77 -21.34
CA GLN A 88 -1.73 9.37 -22.68
C GLN A 88 -0.82 10.59 -22.81
N THR A 89 -0.39 11.17 -21.70
CA THR A 89 0.57 12.28 -21.66
C THR A 89 1.98 11.75 -21.93
N VAL A 90 2.80 12.52 -22.65
CA VAL A 90 4.23 12.22 -22.75
C VAL A 90 4.80 12.14 -21.34
N TYR A 91 5.52 11.06 -21.04
CA TYR A 91 6.14 10.90 -19.74
C TYR A 91 7.21 11.98 -19.53
N GLU A 92 6.94 12.91 -18.63
CA GLU A 92 7.94 13.82 -18.09
C GLU A 92 8.41 13.28 -16.75
N VAL A 93 9.74 13.27 -16.55
CA VAL A 93 10.30 12.93 -15.24
C VAL A 93 9.84 14.00 -14.27
N VAL A 94 9.02 13.60 -13.30
CA VAL A 94 8.55 14.49 -12.23
C VAL A 94 9.77 14.96 -11.45
N ASP A 95 10.09 16.25 -11.55
CA ASP A 95 11.17 16.87 -10.78
C ASP A 95 10.75 16.95 -9.31
N LEU A 96 11.30 16.06 -8.48
CA LEU A 96 11.00 15.97 -7.06
C LEU A 96 11.95 16.81 -6.19
N ARG A 97 12.74 17.71 -6.78
CA ARG A 97 13.60 18.61 -6.01
C ARG A 97 12.73 19.52 -5.12
N PRO A 98 13.12 19.71 -3.84
CA PRO A 98 12.39 20.56 -2.90
C PRO A 98 12.42 22.04 -3.28
#